data_AF-A0A5C4K2S0-F1
#
_entry.id   AF-A0A5C4K2S0-F1
#
_cell.length_a   1.000
_cell.length_b   1.000
_cell.length_c   1.000
_cell.angle_alpha   90.00
_cell.angle_beta   90.00
_cell.angle_gamma   90.00
#
_symmetry.space_group_name_H-M   'P 1'
#
loop_
_entity.id
_entity.type
_entity.pdbx_description
1 polymer ?
#
loop_
_entity_poly.entity_id
_entity_poly.type
_entity_poly.pdbx_seq_one_letter_code
_entity_poly.pdbx_strand_id
1 'polypeptide(L)'
;MSERRTTWHARHKEGLSRGERAADVLRNGMGSWTFVGLFVAFMAAWAGFNSYVLAADAWDPYPYILLNLFLSMLAGLQGAILLIAAKRQDAIAAAMARHDYETDVQSKSEIDRLMAINSQQLELLEELRALLSRPGALPSGAVQERQDEGTDDGL
;
A
#
# COMPACT_ATOMS: atom_id res chain seq x y z
N MET A 1 -21.59 -23.76 5.37
CA MET A 1 -20.67 -23.48 4.24
C MET A 1 -20.05 -22.11 4.50
N SER A 2 -18.88 -22.05 5.15
CA SER A 2 -18.13 -20.79 5.34
C SER A 2 -16.80 -20.92 4.60
N GLU A 3 -16.78 -20.48 3.34
CA GLU A 3 -15.55 -20.34 2.58
C GLU A 3 -14.69 -19.27 3.23
N ARG A 4 -13.63 -19.70 3.93
CA ARG A 4 -12.60 -18.79 4.42
C ARG A 4 -11.93 -18.16 3.20
N ARG A 5 -12.18 -16.87 2.95
CA ARG A 5 -11.41 -16.02 2.02
C ARG A 5 -9.94 -16.11 2.40
N THR A 6 -9.19 -17.00 1.76
CA THR A 6 -7.74 -17.05 1.87
C THR A 6 -7.19 -15.79 1.22
N THR A 7 -6.84 -14.79 2.02
CA THR A 7 -6.19 -13.55 1.57
C THR A 7 -4.91 -13.87 0.81
N TRP A 8 -4.61 -13.12 -0.26
CA TRP A 8 -3.41 -13.26 -1.10
C TRP A 8 -2.08 -13.32 -0.31
N HIS A 9 -2.05 -12.75 0.91
CA HIS A 9 -0.95 -12.84 1.86
C HIS A 9 -0.52 -14.28 2.22
N ALA A 10 -1.43 -15.25 2.17
CA ALA A 10 -1.14 -16.65 2.50
C ALA A 10 -0.43 -17.39 1.37
N ARG A 11 -0.82 -17.16 0.10
CA ARG A 11 -0.21 -17.85 -1.06
C ARG A 11 1.22 -17.41 -1.34
N HIS A 12 1.59 -16.17 -1.01
CA HIS A 12 2.99 -15.71 -1.13
C HIS A 12 3.94 -16.30 -0.07
N LYS A 13 3.42 -17.06 0.90
CA LYS A 13 4.22 -17.70 1.95
C LYS A 13 4.63 -19.14 1.60
N GLU A 14 4.10 -19.73 0.54
CA GLU A 14 4.27 -21.15 0.21
C GLU A 14 5.41 -21.42 -0.81
N GLY A 15 6.08 -20.38 -1.30
CA GLY A 15 7.27 -20.49 -2.16
C GLY A 15 8.61 -20.25 -1.44
N LEU A 16 8.62 -20.11 -0.10
CA LEU A 16 9.83 -19.75 0.64
C LEU A 16 10.83 -20.90 0.61
N SER A 17 11.93 -20.72 -0.13
CA SER A 17 13.12 -21.53 0.09
C SER A 17 13.51 -21.42 1.57
N ARG A 18 13.98 -22.53 2.17
CA ARG A 18 14.45 -22.55 3.57
C ARG A 18 15.46 -21.42 3.86
N GLY A 19 16.23 -21.00 2.85
CA GLY A 19 17.16 -19.87 2.93
C GLY A 19 16.49 -18.50 3.09
N GLU A 20 15.36 -18.25 2.43
CA GLU A 20 14.65 -16.96 2.52
C GLU A 20 13.97 -16.78 3.88
N ARG A 21 13.46 -17.88 4.44
CA ARG A 21 12.88 -17.87 5.79
C ARG A 21 13.95 -17.66 6.87
N ALA A 22 15.14 -18.22 6.68
CA ALA A 22 16.28 -17.98 7.56
C ALA A 22 16.81 -16.54 7.44
N ALA A 23 16.88 -16.00 6.21
CA ALA A 23 17.25 -14.61 5.94
C ALA A 23 16.32 -13.60 6.61
N ASP A 24 15.00 -13.79 6.55
CA ASP A 24 14.03 -12.90 7.20
C ASP A 24 14.12 -12.96 8.74
N VAL A 25 14.40 -14.14 9.31
CA VAL A 25 14.61 -14.29 10.77
C VAL A 25 15.92 -13.63 11.21
N LEU A 26 17.01 -13.81 10.46
CA LEU A 26 18.29 -13.14 10.74
C LEU A 26 18.15 -11.62 10.60
N ARG A 27 17.50 -11.13 9.54
CA ARG A 27 17.26 -9.69 9.31
C ARG A 27 16.47 -9.06 10.44
N ASN A 28 15.36 -9.67 10.85
CA ASN A 28 14.54 -9.13 11.93
C ASN A 28 15.22 -9.25 13.30
N GLY A 29 16.05 -10.27 13.53
CA GLY A 29 16.78 -10.46 14.79
C GLY A 29 17.98 -9.52 14.96
N MET A 30 18.70 -9.24 13.86
CA MET A 30 19.91 -8.41 13.87
C MET A 30 19.63 -6.90 13.95
N GLY A 31 18.40 -6.46 13.63
CA GLY A 31 17.97 -5.06 13.71
C GLY A 31 17.55 -4.59 15.11
N SER A 32 17.51 -5.46 16.11
CA SER A 32 17.12 -5.08 17.47
C SER A 32 18.28 -4.43 18.22
N TRP A 33 18.01 -3.31 18.89
CA TRP A 33 18.96 -2.62 19.77
C TRP A 33 19.51 -3.51 20.89
N THR A 34 18.74 -4.51 21.33
CA THR A 34 19.18 -5.50 22.34
C THR A 34 20.25 -6.45 21.80
N PHE A 35 20.21 -6.79 20.52
CA PHE A 35 21.19 -7.67 19.88
C PHE A 35 22.55 -6.95 19.73
N VAL A 36 22.52 -5.67 19.34
CA VAL A 36 23.73 -4.83 19.26
C VAL A 36 24.43 -4.76 20.62
N GLY A 37 23.68 -4.54 21.70
CA GLY A 37 24.23 -4.50 23.06
C GLY A 37 24.86 -5.83 23.50
N LEU A 38 24.18 -6.96 23.24
CA LEU A 38 24.73 -8.29 23.55
C LEU A 38 25.99 -8.58 22.73
N PHE A 39 26.01 -8.20 21.46
CA PHE A 39 27.14 -8.41 20.57
C PHE A 39 28.38 -7.64 21.03
N VAL A 40 28.22 -6.36 21.38
CA VAL A 40 29.31 -5.54 21.93
C VAL A 40 29.79 -6.08 23.27
N ALA A 41 28.87 -6.51 24.15
CA ALA A 41 29.23 -7.14 25.42
C ALA A 41 30.01 -8.45 25.22
N PHE A 42 29.61 -9.30 24.26
CA PHE A 42 30.32 -10.51 23.91
C PHE A 42 31.72 -10.21 23.36
N MET A 43 31.86 -9.20 22.49
CA MET A 43 33.17 -8.77 21.98
C MET A 43 34.10 -8.30 23.11
N ALA A 44 33.58 -7.47 24.02
CA ALA A 44 34.33 -6.98 25.17
C ALA A 44 34.71 -8.12 26.13
N ALA A 45 33.80 -9.05 26.38
CA ALA A 45 34.05 -10.23 27.21
C ALA A 45 35.10 -11.15 26.58
N TRP A 46 35.05 -11.37 25.26
CA TRP A 46 36.02 -12.19 24.54
C TRP A 46 37.41 -11.55 24.52
N ALA A 47 37.49 -10.26 24.21
CA ALA A 47 38.74 -9.50 24.24
C ALA A 47 39.34 -9.47 25.65
N GLY A 48 38.52 -9.27 26.68
CA GLY A 48 38.93 -9.30 28.08
C GLY A 48 39.38 -10.68 28.54
N PHE A 49 38.64 -11.74 28.22
CA PHE A 49 38.98 -13.12 28.54
C PHE A 49 40.32 -13.54 27.90
N ASN A 50 40.48 -13.26 26.61
CA ASN A 50 41.71 -13.59 25.89
C ASN A 50 42.92 -12.77 26.39
N SER A 51 42.72 -11.50 26.74
CA SER A 51 43.78 -10.65 27.31
C SER A 51 44.15 -11.01 28.75
N TYR A 52 43.19 -11.44 29.57
CA TYR A 52 43.40 -11.69 31.00
C TYR A 52 43.86 -13.13 31.30
N VAL A 53 43.31 -14.13 30.61
CA VAL A 53 43.58 -15.55 30.88
C VAL A 53 44.84 -16.04 30.15
N LEU A 54 45.19 -15.41 29.03
CA LEU A 54 46.15 -15.94 28.07
C LEU A 54 47.32 -14.97 27.80
N ALA A 55 47.58 -14.01 28.70
CA ALA A 55 48.60 -12.97 28.55
C ALA A 55 50.03 -13.49 28.27
N ALA A 56 50.33 -14.76 28.57
CA ALA A 56 51.62 -15.40 28.32
C ALA A 56 51.66 -16.33 27.08
N ASP A 57 50.51 -16.83 26.62
CA ASP A 57 50.39 -17.84 25.55
C ASP A 57 49.13 -17.53 24.71
N ALA A 58 49.03 -16.27 24.26
CA ALA A 58 47.83 -15.74 23.66
C ALA A 58 47.49 -16.49 22.37
N TRP A 59 46.40 -17.25 22.39
CA TRP A 59 45.85 -17.97 21.24
C TRP A 59 45.42 -17.03 20.11
N ASP A 60 45.04 -15.79 20.43
CA ASP A 60 44.80 -14.71 19.45
C ASP A 60 45.46 -13.39 19.91
N PRO A 61 46.77 -13.19 19.63
CA PRO A 61 47.50 -11.97 19.98
C PRO A 61 46.97 -10.74 19.24
N TYR A 62 47.21 -9.56 19.80
CA TYR A 62 46.85 -8.30 19.13
C TYR A 62 47.58 -8.17 17.78
N PRO A 63 46.89 -7.86 16.66
CA PRO A 63 45.47 -7.54 16.49
C PRO A 63 44.63 -8.81 16.22
N TYR A 64 43.61 -9.06 17.06
CA TYR A 64 42.77 -10.28 17.05
C TYR A 64 42.34 -10.76 15.65
N ILE A 65 43.11 -11.67 15.04
CA ILE A 65 43.00 -12.04 13.63
C ILE A 65 41.79 -12.93 13.39
N LEU A 66 41.50 -13.84 14.32
CA LEU A 66 40.38 -14.76 14.21
C LEU A 66 39.05 -14.04 14.36
N LEU A 67 39.00 -13.12 15.33
CA LEU A 67 37.85 -12.26 15.57
C LEU A 67 37.59 -11.37 14.35
N ASN A 68 38.62 -10.73 13.80
CA ASN A 68 38.46 -9.87 12.63
C ASN A 68 38.03 -10.64 11.37
N LEU A 69 38.56 -11.85 11.17
CA LEU A 69 38.14 -12.75 10.09
C LEU A 69 36.66 -13.15 10.23
N PHE A 70 36.24 -13.52 11.45
CA PHE A 70 34.85 -13.89 11.73
C PHE A 70 33.90 -12.72 11.50
N LEU A 71 34.26 -11.51 11.96
CA LEU A 71 33.49 -10.29 11.71
C LEU A 71 33.36 -9.98 10.21
N SER A 72 34.45 -10.14 9.46
CA SER A 72 34.44 -9.89 8.01
C SER A 72 33.53 -10.87 7.26
N MET A 73 33.57 -12.16 7.63
CA MET A 73 32.65 -13.16 7.08
C MET A 73 31.19 -12.87 7.45
N LEU A 74 30.93 -12.48 8.70
CA LEU A 74 29.61 -12.06 9.16
C LEU A 74 29.08 -10.87 8.36
N ALA A 75 29.90 -9.84 8.16
CA ALA A 75 29.53 -8.66 7.37
C ALA A 75 29.25 -9.01 5.90
N GLY A 76 30.05 -9.88 5.29
CA GLY A 76 29.81 -10.37 3.92
C GLY A 76 28.50 -11.15 3.80
N LEU A 77 28.22 -12.04 4.77
CA LEU A 77 26.96 -12.78 4.83
C LEU A 77 25.76 -11.84 5.05
N GLN A 78 25.90 -10.83 5.90
CA GLN A 78 24.88 -9.80 6.12
C GLN A 78 24.56 -9.05 4.83
N GLY A 79 25.58 -8.62 4.07
CA GLY A 79 25.40 -7.94 2.78
C GLY A 79 24.70 -8.82 1.74
N ALA A 80 25.06 -10.10 1.66
CA ALA A 80 24.41 -11.04 0.74
C ALA A 80 22.93 -11.28 1.10
N ILE A 81 22.63 -11.46 2.39
CA ILE A 81 21.25 -11.59 2.88
C ILE A 81 20.44 -10.32 2.58
N LEU A 82 21.02 -9.14 2.79
CA LEU A 82 20.39 -7.85 2.47
C LEU A 82 20.06 -7.76 0.98
N LEU A 83 20.99 -8.15 0.10
CA LEU A 83 20.78 -8.12 -1.35
C LEU A 83 19.68 -9.08 -1.81
N ILE A 84 19.61 -10.28 -1.22
CA ILE A 84 18.55 -11.26 -1.50
C ILE A 84 17.20 -10.70 -1.02
N ALA A 85 17.15 -10.11 0.18
CA ALA A 85 15.94 -9.51 0.72
C ALA A 85 15.47 -8.32 -0.14
N ALA A 86 16.38 -7.47 -0.59
CA ALA A 86 16.09 -6.33 -1.47
C ALA A 86 15.51 -6.78 -2.81
N LYS A 87 16.17 -7.72 -3.51
CA LYS A 87 15.69 -8.28 -4.78
C LYS A 87 14.26 -8.81 -4.68
N ARG A 88 13.90 -9.44 -3.56
CA ARG A 88 12.54 -9.93 -3.30
C ARG A 88 11.54 -8.80 -3.09
N GLN A 89 11.89 -7.78 -2.29
CA GLN A 89 11.02 -6.63 -2.08
C GLN A 89 10.76 -5.86 -3.38
N ASP A 90 11.78 -5.70 -4.22
CA ASP A 90 11.66 -5.03 -5.53
C ASP A 90 10.71 -5.78 -6.47
N ALA A 91 10.78 -7.12 -6.49
CA ALA A 91 9.86 -7.93 -7.30
C ALA A 91 8.39 -7.79 -6.85
N ILE A 92 8.16 -7.75 -5.54
CA ILE A 92 6.82 -7.53 -4.97
C ILE A 92 6.32 -6.12 -5.29
N ALA A 93 7.18 -5.10 -5.11
CA ALA A 93 6.87 -3.71 -5.42
C ALA A 93 6.52 -3.52 -6.90
N ALA A 94 7.27 -4.15 -7.81
CA ALA A 94 7.00 -4.10 -9.25
C ALA A 94 5.66 -4.76 -9.62
N ALA A 95 5.30 -5.88 -8.99
CA ALA A 95 4.02 -6.53 -9.20
C ALA A 95 2.84 -5.68 -8.68
N MET A 96 3.00 -5.07 -7.50
CA MET A 96 2.02 -4.16 -6.91
C MET A 96 1.83 -2.91 -7.79
N ALA A 97 2.91 -2.30 -8.26
CA ALA A 97 2.85 -1.14 -9.14
C ALA A 97 2.10 -1.43 -10.47
N ARG A 98 2.25 -2.64 -11.03
CA ARG A 98 1.47 -3.04 -12.22
C ARG A 98 -0.03 -3.13 -11.94
N HIS A 99 -0.40 -3.75 -10.83
CA HIS A 99 -1.80 -3.88 -10.43
C HIS A 99 -2.44 -2.52 -10.13
N ASP A 100 -1.71 -1.65 -9.44
CA ASP A 100 -2.16 -0.29 -9.15
C ASP A 100 -2.33 0.52 -10.44
N TYR A 101 -1.42 0.36 -11.40
CA TYR A 101 -1.53 0.99 -12.72
C TYR A 101 -2.78 0.51 -13.49
N GLU A 102 -3.05 -0.79 -13.54
CA GLU A 102 -4.24 -1.34 -14.19
C GLU A 102 -5.52 -0.82 -13.53
N THR A 103 -5.55 -0.77 -12.20
CA THR A 103 -6.68 -0.24 -11.44
C THR A 103 -6.88 1.26 -11.67
N ASP A 104 -5.80 2.04 -11.75
CA ASP A 104 -5.87 3.48 -12.01
C ASP A 104 -6.40 3.77 -13.42
N VAL A 105 -5.95 3.01 -14.43
CA VAL A 105 -6.46 3.11 -15.80
C VAL A 105 -7.94 2.76 -15.87
N GLN A 106 -8.37 1.70 -15.19
CA GLN A 106 -9.78 1.34 -15.11
C GLN A 106 -10.58 2.46 -14.42
N SER A 107 -10.11 2.96 -13.29
CA SER A 107 -10.76 4.05 -12.54
C SER A 107 -10.89 5.31 -13.40
N LYS A 108 -9.86 5.67 -14.17
CA LYS A 108 -9.94 6.77 -15.14
C LYS A 108 -11.04 6.55 -16.16
N SER A 109 -11.14 5.36 -16.75
CA SER A 109 -12.21 5.07 -17.72
C SER A 109 -13.62 5.18 -17.13
N GLU A 110 -13.78 4.79 -15.86
CA GLU A 110 -15.05 4.93 -15.14
C GLU A 110 -15.37 6.40 -14.83
N ILE A 111 -14.37 7.19 -14.42
CA ILE A 111 -14.52 8.63 -14.19
C ILE A 111 -14.88 9.35 -15.50
N ASP A 112 -14.22 9.03 -16.61
CA ASP A 112 -14.53 9.59 -17.93
C ASP A 112 -15.97 9.30 -18.35
N ARG A 113 -16.44 8.06 -18.10
CA ARG A 113 -17.83 7.68 -18.36
C ARG A 113 -18.82 8.44 -17.47
N LEU A 114 -18.50 8.62 -16.19
CA LEU A 114 -19.32 9.40 -15.26
C LEU A 114 -19.39 10.87 -15.68
N MET A 115 -18.27 11.46 -16.11
CA MET A 115 -18.22 12.83 -16.62
C MET A 115 -19.08 12.99 -17.88
N ALA A 116 -19.02 12.04 -18.82
CA ALA A 116 -19.85 12.05 -20.03
C ALA A 116 -21.36 11.96 -19.72
N ILE A 117 -21.75 11.13 -18.75
CA ILE A 117 -23.16 11.06 -18.31
C ILE A 117 -23.56 12.38 -17.65
N ASN A 118 -22.70 12.96 -16.81
CA ASN A 118 -23.00 14.22 -16.15
C ASN A 118 -23.17 15.37 -17.14
N SER A 119 -22.32 15.47 -18.17
CA SER A 119 -22.47 16.48 -19.22
C SER A 119 -23.76 16.29 -20.01
N GLN A 120 -24.14 15.05 -20.33
CA GLN A 120 -25.44 14.77 -20.97
C GLN A 120 -26.62 15.18 -20.09
N GLN A 121 -26.55 14.93 -18.78
CA GLN A 121 -27.59 15.35 -17.84
C GLN A 121 -27.73 16.88 -17.80
N LEU A 122 -26.62 17.61 -17.84
CA LEU A 122 -26.64 19.07 -17.88
C LEU A 122 -27.29 19.60 -19.17
N GLU A 123 -26.97 19.00 -20.32
CA GLU A 123 -27.56 19.36 -21.61
C GLU A 123 -29.08 19.14 -21.62
N LEU A 124 -29.55 18.00 -21.13
CA LEU A 124 -30.99 17.72 -21.00
C LEU A 124 -31.70 18.69 -20.04
N LEU A 125 -31.04 19.10 -18.95
CA LEU A 125 -31.60 20.09 -18.02
C LEU A 125 -31.72 21.47 -18.67
N GLU A 126 -30.75 21.87 -19.51
CA GLU A 126 -30.81 23.10 -20.28
C GLU A 126 -31.94 23.06 -21.32
N GLU A 127 -32.12 21.94 -22.02
CA GLU A 127 -33.22 21.76 -22.96
C GLU A 127 -34.59 21.85 -22.27
N LEU A 128 -34.79 21.14 -21.16
CA LEU A 128 -36.02 21.21 -20.37
C LEU A 128 -36.31 22.64 -19.90
N ARG A 129 -35.27 23.34 -19.42
CA ARG A 129 -35.39 24.74 -19.01
C ARG A 129 -35.78 25.62 -20.19
N ALA A 130 -35.19 25.42 -21.37
CA ALA A 130 -35.51 26.18 -22.57
C ALA A 130 -36.97 25.96 -23.03
N LEU A 131 -37.46 24.72 -22.95
CA LEU A 131 -38.85 24.38 -23.26
C LEU A 131 -39.85 25.04 -22.31
N LEU A 132 -39.57 25.05 -21.00
CA LEU A 132 -40.41 25.71 -20.00
C LEU A 132 -40.34 27.24 -20.07
N SER A 133 -39.23 27.78 -20.56
CA SER A 133 -39.03 29.23 -20.75
C SER A 133 -39.72 29.77 -22.01
N ARG A 134 -40.15 28.88 -22.91
CA ARG A 134 -40.90 29.26 -24.12
C ARG A 134 -42.28 29.78 -23.70
N PRO A 135 -42.65 31.04 -24.02
CA PRO A 135 -43.93 31.60 -23.62
C PRO A 135 -45.05 30.81 -24.31
N GLY A 136 -45.80 30.02 -23.53
CA GLY A 136 -46.90 29.17 -24.02
C GLY A 136 -46.95 27.74 -23.46
N ALA A 137 -45.96 27.30 -22.67
CA ALA A 137 -45.93 25.94 -22.13
C ALA A 137 -46.82 25.69 -20.89
N LEU A 138 -47.39 26.73 -20.29
CA LEU A 138 -48.45 26.62 -19.28
C LEU A 138 -49.79 26.88 -19.98
N PRO A 139 -50.77 25.95 -19.96
CA PRO A 139 -52.10 26.25 -20.45
C PRO A 139 -52.72 27.35 -19.57
N SER A 140 -52.71 28.58 -20.07
CA SER A 140 -53.43 29.74 -19.52
C SER A 140 -54.97 29.60 -19.63
N GLY A 141 -55.49 28.37 -19.61
CA GLY A 141 -56.92 28.05 -19.73
C GLY A 141 -57.60 27.71 -18.40
N ALA A 142 -56.89 27.59 -17.28
CA ALA A 142 -57.48 27.11 -16.03
C ALA A 142 -57.88 28.22 -15.03
N VAL A 143 -57.87 29.51 -15.41
CA VAL A 143 -58.25 30.62 -14.51
C VAL A 143 -59.30 31.57 -15.11
N GLN A 144 -59.77 31.37 -16.34
CA GLN A 144 -60.66 32.34 -17.01
C GLN A 144 -61.96 31.73 -17.54
N GLU A 145 -62.62 30.82 -16.82
CA GLU A 145 -63.99 30.37 -17.15
C GLU A 145 -64.77 30.05 -15.86
N ARG A 146 -64.94 31.03 -14.96
CA ARG A 146 -65.97 31.05 -13.89
C ARG A 146 -66.25 32.47 -13.40
N GLN A 147 -66.33 33.44 -14.31
CA GLN A 147 -66.78 34.78 -13.97
C GLN A 147 -67.60 35.39 -15.11
N ASP A 148 -68.52 34.60 -15.69
CA ASP A 148 -69.58 35.09 -16.58
C ASP A 148 -70.89 34.29 -16.37
N GLU A 149 -71.07 33.69 -15.20
CA GLU A 149 -72.32 33.03 -14.83
C GLU A 149 -72.84 33.62 -13.52
N GLY A 150 -73.64 34.68 -13.63
CA GLY A 150 -74.21 35.36 -12.49
C GLY A 150 -74.95 36.65 -12.80
N THR A 151 -76.20 36.49 -13.21
CA THR A 151 -77.31 37.44 -12.99
C THR A 151 -77.58 38.45 -14.13
N ASP A 152 -78.10 37.92 -15.24
CA ASP A 152 -79.31 38.49 -15.84
C ASP A 152 -80.50 37.95 -15.00
N ASP A 153 -81.15 38.83 -14.25
CA ASP A 153 -82.51 38.62 -13.76
C ASP A 153 -83.22 39.97 -13.84
N GLY A 154 -84.34 39.96 -14.54
CA GLY A 154 -85.01 41.14 -15.06
C GLY A 154 -85.99 41.83 -14.11
N LEU A 155 -86.53 42.93 -14.67
CA LEU A 155 -87.67 43.76 -14.24
C LEU A 155 -87.44 44.72 -13.06
#